data_AF-A0A536NCJ9-F1
#
_entry.id   AF-A0A536NCJ9-F1
#
_cell.length_a   1.000
_cell.length_b   1.000
_cell.length_c   1.000
_cell.angle_alpha   90.00
_cell.angle_beta   90.00
_cell.angle_gamma   90.00
#
_symmetry.space_group_name_H-M   'P 1'
#
loop_
_entity.id
_entity.type
_entity.pdbx_description
1 polymer ?
#
loop_
_entity_poly.entity_id
_entity_poly.type
_entity_poly.pdbx_seq_one_letter_code
_entity_poly.pdbx_strand_id
1 'polypeptide(L)'
;MSGRVCLQCGTVARAAHATFCVRCGLPYGEPPRADAELPACTICYRTVGDDGRLDSLDHQGRRVDLQAHLLEHERHPVGDDEYLETLREGDRIRIGRWTASFDIVRRYLVTGALEAGRRRTFEHNAIVTAMTQLRKWGRDGSIFGDQPEWQASREAVSGLMERYHRR
;
A
#
# COMPACT_ATOMS: atom_id res chain seq x y z
N MET A 1 14.21 15.95 10.06
CA MET A 1 13.13 16.96 10.04
C MET A 1 11.90 16.31 9.42
N SER A 2 10.82 16.13 10.18
CA SER A 2 9.59 15.56 9.63
C SER A 2 8.96 16.58 8.66
N GLY A 3 8.81 16.21 7.40
CA GLY A 3 8.17 17.06 6.40
C GLY A 3 6.69 17.27 6.74
N ARG A 4 6.13 18.45 6.45
CA ARG A 4 4.69 18.70 6.64
C ARG A 4 3.87 17.80 5.71
N VAL A 5 2.80 17.20 6.22
CA VAL A 5 1.95 16.23 5.49
C VAL A 5 0.56 16.83 5.28
N CYS A 6 -0.02 16.61 4.11
CA CYS A 6 -1.40 16.98 3.82
C CYS A 6 -2.34 15.94 4.44
N LEU A 7 -3.17 16.33 5.39
CA LEU A 7 -4.05 15.39 6.10
C LEU A 7 -5.17 14.84 5.20
N GLN A 8 -5.52 15.54 4.12
CA GLN A 8 -6.52 15.04 3.17
C GLN A 8 -6.02 13.93 2.25
N CYS A 9 -4.75 13.94 1.82
CA CYS A 9 -4.28 13.02 0.77
C CYS A 9 -2.91 12.37 1.04
N GLY A 10 -2.32 12.63 2.20
CA GLY A 10 -1.05 12.05 2.62
C GLY A 10 0.19 12.56 1.86
N THR A 11 0.04 13.57 0.99
CA THR A 11 1.19 14.11 0.23
C THR A 11 2.16 14.80 1.19
N VAL A 12 3.46 14.53 1.07
CA VAL A 12 4.53 15.19 1.83
C VAL A 12 4.97 16.48 1.12
N ALA A 13 5.19 17.54 1.88
CA ALA A 13 5.76 18.79 1.39
C ALA A 13 7.17 18.56 0.82
N ARG A 14 7.38 18.92 -0.44
CA ARG A 14 8.67 18.80 -1.13
C ARG A 14 9.71 19.82 -0.66
N ALA A 15 9.26 20.92 -0.07
CA ALA A 15 10.11 21.99 0.43
C ALA A 15 9.63 22.44 1.80
N ALA A 16 10.57 22.83 2.67
CA ALA A 16 10.26 23.27 4.03
C ALA A 16 9.33 24.49 4.08
N HIS A 17 9.34 25.35 3.05
CA HIS A 17 8.51 26.55 2.95
C HIS A 17 7.18 26.33 2.21
N ALA A 18 6.88 25.11 1.72
CA ALA A 18 5.64 24.85 1.02
C ALA A 18 4.43 24.98 1.97
N THR A 19 3.50 25.88 1.62
CA THR A 19 2.31 26.16 2.44
C THR A 19 1.11 25.32 2.02
N PHE A 20 0.94 25.08 0.71
CA PHE A 20 -0.23 24.40 0.14
C PHE A 20 0.14 23.07 -0.52
N CYS A 21 -0.74 22.08 -0.38
CA CYS A 21 -0.62 20.80 -1.04
C CYS A 21 -0.88 20.94 -2.54
N VAL A 22 0.10 20.55 -3.36
CA VAL A 22 -0.01 20.58 -4.83
C VAL A 22 -1.08 19.65 -5.40
N ARG A 23 -1.54 18.66 -4.62
CA ARG A 23 -2.54 17.67 -5.06
C ARG A 23 -3.97 18.08 -4.75
N CYS A 24 -4.19 18.71 -3.59
CA CYS A 24 -5.54 19.01 -3.09
C CYS A 24 -5.83 20.51 -2.93
N GLY A 25 -4.80 21.35 -3.03
CA GLY A 25 -4.90 22.80 -2.79
C GLY A 25 -5.10 23.19 -1.32
N LEU A 26 -5.23 22.23 -0.41
CA LEU A 26 -5.39 22.47 1.03
C LEU A 26 -4.04 22.88 1.66
N PRO A 27 -4.00 23.80 2.64
CA PRO A 27 -2.78 24.04 3.40
C PRO A 27 -2.30 22.77 4.11
N TYR A 28 -0.98 22.57 4.18
CA TYR A 28 -0.43 21.42 4.88
C TYR A 28 -0.77 21.45 6.38
N GLY A 29 -1.20 20.32 6.93
CA GLY A 29 -1.58 20.18 8.34
C GLY A 29 -3.02 20.58 8.69
N GLU A 30 -3.76 21.20 7.75
CA GLU A 30 -5.18 21.49 7.93
C GLU A 30 -6.03 20.22 7.80
N PRO A 31 -7.19 20.16 8.49
CA PRO A 31 -8.07 19.01 8.41
C PRO A 31 -8.63 18.83 6.99
N PRO A 32 -8.92 17.59 6.58
CA PRO A 32 -9.60 17.31 5.33
C PRO A 32 -10.91 18.10 5.17
N ARG A 33 -11.31 18.34 3.92
CA ARG A 33 -12.66 18.84 3.63
C ARG A 33 -13.69 17.78 4.01
N ALA A 34 -14.86 18.22 4.47
CA ALA A 34 -15.93 17.32 4.93
C ALA A 34 -16.46 16.36 3.84
N ASP A 35 -16.32 16.72 2.57
CA ASP A 35 -16.76 15.95 1.41
C ASP A 35 -15.63 15.18 0.71
N ALA A 36 -14.41 15.20 1.26
CA ALA A 36 -13.26 14.56 0.63
C ALA A 36 -13.30 13.02 0.80
N GLU A 37 -13.01 12.30 -0.27
CA GLU A 37 -12.68 10.88 -0.17
C GLU A 37 -11.30 10.72 0.48
N LEU A 38 -11.27 10.07 1.64
CA LEU A 38 -10.07 9.99 2.48
C LEU A 38 -9.22 8.75 2.14
N PRO A 39 -7.88 8.87 2.18
CA PRO A 39 -6.98 7.77 1.87
C PRO A 39 -7.00 6.70 2.96
N ALA A 40 -6.74 5.46 2.55
CA ALA A 40 -6.45 4.36 3.46
C ALA A 40 -4.94 4.08 3.54
N CYS A 41 -4.50 3.61 4.70
CA CYS A 41 -3.19 3.02 4.85
C CYS A 41 -3.06 1.83 3.88
N THR A 42 -2.02 1.81 3.06
CA THR A 42 -1.81 0.73 2.08
C THR A 42 -1.35 -0.58 2.72
N ILE A 43 -1.04 -0.56 4.01
CA ILE A 43 -0.55 -1.69 4.80
C ILE A 43 -1.70 -2.34 5.57
N CYS A 44 -2.33 -1.60 6.48
CA CYS A 44 -3.41 -2.12 7.32
C CYS A 44 -4.82 -1.88 6.76
N TYR A 45 -4.94 -1.20 5.63
CA TYR A 45 -6.20 -0.86 4.96
C TYR A 45 -7.19 -0.01 5.79
N ARG A 46 -6.76 0.53 6.93
CA ARG A 46 -7.57 1.48 7.71
C ARG A 46 -7.59 2.84 7.01
N THR A 47 -8.79 3.35 6.77
CA THR A 47 -9.03 4.71 6.28
C THR A 47 -8.72 5.72 7.38
N VAL A 48 -8.06 6.83 7.02
CA VAL A 48 -7.86 7.94 7.97
C VAL A 48 -9.22 8.48 8.44
N GLY A 49 -9.30 8.95 9.67
CA GLY A 49 -10.51 9.58 10.20
C GLY A 49 -10.75 10.96 9.58
N ASP A 50 -11.86 11.60 9.96
CA ASP A 50 -12.26 12.93 9.46
C ASP A 50 -11.23 14.03 9.77
N ASP A 51 -10.35 13.81 10.75
CA ASP A 51 -9.20 14.65 11.07
C ASP A 51 -7.97 14.40 10.17
N GLY A 52 -8.08 13.46 9.23
CA GLY A 52 -7.03 13.01 8.32
C GLY A 52 -5.91 12.23 9.03
N ARG A 53 -6.20 11.62 10.18
CA ARG A 53 -5.24 10.90 11.02
C ARG A 53 -5.71 9.48 11.34
N LEU A 54 -4.77 8.68 11.81
CA LEU A 54 -4.97 7.31 12.33
C LEU A 54 -4.47 7.24 13.76
N ASP A 55 -4.92 6.21 14.50
CA ASP A 55 -4.36 5.91 15.81
C ASP A 55 -2.90 5.44 15.66
N SER A 56 -2.04 5.97 16.53
CA SER A 56 -0.64 5.57 16.62
C SER A 56 -0.54 4.13 17.13
N LEU A 57 0.32 3.35 16.48
CA LEU A 57 0.66 2.00 16.93
C LEU A 57 1.66 2.02 18.09
N ASP A 58 2.47 3.08 18.20
CA ASP A 58 3.46 3.24 19.27
C ASP A 58 2.88 3.75 20.57
N HIS A 59 1.87 4.62 20.48
CA HIS A 59 1.37 5.39 21.62
C HIS A 59 -0.15 5.39 21.67
N GLN A 60 -0.70 4.67 22.65
CA GLN A 60 -2.14 4.63 22.88
C GLN A 60 -2.72 6.04 23.06
N GLY A 61 -3.83 6.30 22.38
CA GLY A 61 -4.54 7.59 22.42
C GLY A 61 -3.92 8.71 21.59
N ARG A 62 -2.74 8.49 20.97
CA ARG A 62 -2.13 9.47 20.06
C ARG A 62 -2.66 9.28 18.64
N ARG A 63 -2.95 10.39 17.96
CA ARG A 63 -3.32 10.42 16.53
C ARG A 63 -2.16 10.91 15.69
N VAL A 64 -1.86 10.21 14.60
CA VAL A 64 -0.72 10.49 13.70
C VAL A 64 -1.19 10.63 12.26
N ASP A 65 -0.48 11.42 11.45
CA ASP A 65 -0.77 11.51 10.02
C ASP A 65 -0.44 10.19 9.30
N LEU A 66 -0.94 10.06 8.07
CA LEU A 66 -0.79 8.84 7.28
C LEU A 66 0.68 8.43 7.07
N GLN A 67 1.60 9.37 6.91
CA GLN A 67 3.02 9.04 6.65
C GLN A 67 3.71 8.55 7.92
N ALA A 68 3.44 9.20 9.04
CA ALA A 68 3.90 8.71 10.34
C ALA A 68 3.35 7.30 10.65
N HIS A 69 2.06 7.05 10.39
CA HIS A 69 1.47 5.72 10.58
C HIS A 69 2.10 4.65 9.67
N LEU A 70 2.39 4.98 8.40
CA LEU A 70 3.08 4.05 7.49
C LEU A 70 4.48 3.67 8.00
N LEU A 71 5.20 4.60 8.64
CA LEU A 71 6.50 4.33 9.25
C LEU A 71 6.39 3.49 10.53
N GLU A 72 5.32 3.64 11.31
CA GLU A 72 5.10 2.81 12.50
C GLU A 72 4.98 1.32 12.16
N HIS A 73 4.53 0.97 10.96
CA HIS A 73 4.47 -0.42 10.49
C HIS A 73 5.83 -1.10 10.32
N GLU A 74 6.94 -0.36 10.28
CA GLU A 74 8.27 -0.97 10.35
C GLU A 74 8.52 -1.67 11.69
N ARG A 75 7.92 -1.15 12.77
CA ARG A 75 8.02 -1.68 14.14
C ARG A 75 6.79 -2.49 14.55
N HIS A 76 5.64 -2.20 13.93
CA HIS A 76 4.35 -2.87 14.15
C HIS A 76 3.84 -3.48 12.84
N PRO A 77 4.52 -4.54 12.36
CA PRO A 77 4.19 -5.18 11.10
C PRO A 77 2.74 -5.65 11.08
N VAL A 78 2.08 -5.50 9.92
CA VAL A 78 0.77 -6.10 9.69
C VAL A 78 0.98 -7.41 8.94
N GLY A 79 0.56 -8.47 9.57
CA GLY A 79 0.81 -9.83 9.13
C GLY A 79 0.69 -10.74 10.33
N ASP A 80 0.25 -11.96 10.08
CA ASP A 80 0.34 -13.00 11.10
C ASP A 80 1.78 -13.51 11.07
N ASP A 81 2.69 -12.79 11.75
CA ASP A 81 4.12 -13.14 11.84
C ASP A 81 4.25 -14.57 12.41
N GLU A 82 3.36 -14.98 13.31
CA GLU A 82 3.30 -16.34 13.84
C GLU A 82 2.99 -17.37 12.73
N TYR A 83 1.98 -17.10 11.91
CA TYR A 83 1.69 -17.91 10.72
C TYR A 83 2.82 -17.90 9.68
N LEU A 84 3.45 -16.76 9.41
CA LEU A 84 4.58 -16.69 8.48
C LEU A 84 5.78 -17.51 8.98
N GLU A 85 5.99 -17.54 10.30
CA GLU A 85 7.02 -18.38 10.91
C GLU A 85 6.71 -19.87 10.76
N THR A 86 5.44 -20.29 10.75
CA THR A 86 5.08 -21.69 10.45
C THR A 86 5.48 -22.13 9.03
N LEU A 87 5.63 -21.17 8.11
CA LEU A 87 6.03 -21.42 6.73
C LEU A 87 7.55 -21.26 6.52
N ARG A 88 8.31 -20.91 7.57
CA ARG A 88 9.73 -20.58 7.48
C ARG A 88 10.61 -21.83 7.46
N GLU A 89 11.56 -21.85 6.52
CA GLU A 89 12.65 -22.81 6.40
C GLU A 89 13.97 -22.05 6.25
N GLY A 90 14.72 -21.92 7.35
CA GLY A 90 15.90 -21.06 7.39
C GLY A 90 15.52 -19.61 7.08
N ASP A 91 16.17 -18.98 6.10
CA ASP A 91 15.88 -17.58 5.71
C ASP A 91 14.84 -17.47 4.59
N ARG A 92 14.04 -18.52 4.38
CA ARG A 92 13.05 -18.60 3.30
C ARG A 92 11.68 -18.98 3.83
N ILE A 93 10.63 -18.61 3.11
CA ILE A 93 9.28 -19.15 3.25
C ILE A 93 9.09 -20.22 2.16
N ARG A 94 8.61 -21.41 2.54
CA ARG A 94 8.22 -22.48 1.62
C ARG A 94 6.69 -22.59 1.54
N ILE A 95 6.15 -22.43 0.34
CA ILE A 95 4.72 -22.62 0.04
C ILE A 95 4.62 -23.70 -1.04
N GLY A 96 4.33 -24.93 -0.62
CA GLY A 96 4.34 -26.10 -1.51
C GLY A 96 5.73 -26.32 -2.12
N ARG A 97 5.83 -26.17 -3.45
CA ARG A 97 7.11 -26.29 -4.19
C ARG A 97 7.89 -24.98 -4.34
N TRP A 98 7.30 -23.86 -3.94
CA TRP A 98 7.87 -22.53 -4.15
C TRP A 98 8.59 -22.07 -2.88
N THR A 99 9.68 -21.32 -3.07
CA THR A 99 10.44 -20.74 -1.97
C THR A 99 10.76 -19.27 -2.24
N ALA A 100 10.59 -18.41 -1.25
CA ALA A 100 10.91 -16.98 -1.32
C ALA A 100 11.70 -16.57 -0.08
N SER A 101 12.45 -15.46 -0.10
CA SER A 101 13.13 -14.96 1.09
C SER A 101 12.10 -14.54 2.15
N PHE A 102 12.31 -14.96 3.39
CA PHE A 102 11.43 -14.66 4.52
C PHE A 102 11.28 -13.14 4.69
N ASP A 103 12.39 -12.41 4.75
CA ASP A 103 12.40 -10.96 4.90
C ASP A 103 11.65 -10.25 3.76
N ILE A 104 11.77 -10.75 2.53
CA ILE A 104 11.06 -10.17 1.39
C ILE A 104 9.56 -10.41 1.48
N VAL A 105 9.12 -11.62 1.84
CA VAL A 105 7.69 -11.94 1.96
C VAL A 105 7.06 -11.24 3.15
N ARG A 106 7.75 -11.22 4.29
CA ARG A 106 7.33 -10.47 5.47
C ARG A 106 7.20 -9.00 5.13
N ARG A 107 8.23 -8.38 4.55
CA ARG A 107 8.17 -6.96 4.13
C ARG A 107 7.11 -6.71 3.06
N TYR A 108 6.86 -7.65 2.15
CA TYR A 108 5.78 -7.56 1.17
C TYR A 108 4.40 -7.50 1.83
N LEU A 109 4.11 -8.41 2.76
CA LEU A 109 2.83 -8.42 3.49
C LEU A 109 2.71 -7.21 4.43
N VAL A 110 3.83 -6.73 4.95
CA VAL A 110 3.90 -5.62 5.91
C VAL A 110 3.91 -4.25 5.25
N THR A 111 4.41 -4.06 4.02
CA THR A 111 4.59 -2.72 3.43
C THR A 111 3.87 -2.54 2.09
N GLY A 112 3.44 -3.64 1.45
CA GLY A 112 2.96 -3.62 0.08
C GLY A 112 4.03 -3.21 -0.94
N ALA A 113 5.31 -3.12 -0.55
CA ALA A 113 6.42 -2.72 -1.40
C ALA A 113 7.51 -3.81 -1.43
N LEU A 114 8.00 -4.11 -2.64
CA LEU A 114 9.14 -5.00 -2.86
C LEU A 114 10.42 -4.17 -3.09
N GLU A 115 11.31 -4.10 -2.09
CA GLU A 115 12.74 -3.79 -2.30
C GLU A 115 13.47 -5.02 -2.84
N ALA A 116 13.01 -5.49 -4.00
CA ALA A 116 13.58 -6.62 -4.70
C ALA A 116 14.04 -6.12 -6.06
N GLY A 117 15.35 -6.16 -6.34
CA GLY A 117 16.01 -5.47 -7.46
C GLY A 117 15.18 -5.27 -8.74
N ARG A 118 15.36 -4.10 -9.38
CA ARG A 118 14.58 -3.46 -10.48
C ARG A 118 13.51 -4.31 -11.19
N ARG A 119 13.84 -5.50 -11.69
CA ARG A 119 12.88 -6.41 -12.35
C ARG A 119 11.72 -6.83 -11.45
N ARG A 120 11.99 -7.24 -10.21
CA ARG A 120 10.95 -7.71 -9.27
C ARG A 120 10.06 -6.56 -8.81
N THR A 121 10.63 -5.37 -8.58
CA THR A 121 9.85 -4.15 -8.36
C THR A 121 8.94 -3.82 -9.55
N PHE A 122 9.40 -3.99 -10.79
CA PHE A 122 8.57 -3.78 -11.98
C PHE A 122 7.42 -4.79 -12.08
N GLU A 123 7.72 -6.09 -11.96
CA GLU A 123 6.72 -7.18 -12.00
C GLU A 123 5.65 -6.98 -10.90
N HIS A 124 6.08 -6.56 -9.71
CA HIS A 124 5.20 -6.18 -8.61
C HIS A 124 4.28 -5.01 -8.97
N ASN A 125 4.86 -3.90 -9.42
CA ASN A 125 4.09 -2.70 -9.75
C ASN A 125 3.07 -3.00 -10.85
N ALA A 126 3.39 -3.89 -11.78
CA ALA A 126 2.46 -4.37 -12.79
C ALA A 126 1.27 -5.13 -12.16
N ILE A 127 1.50 -6.03 -11.20
CA ILE A 127 0.42 -6.76 -10.50
C ILE A 127 -0.44 -5.82 -9.65
N VAL A 128 0.16 -4.94 -8.85
CA VAL A 128 -0.61 -3.99 -8.00
C VAL A 128 -1.41 -3.02 -8.84
N THR A 129 -0.82 -2.52 -9.93
CA THR A 129 -1.52 -1.69 -10.92
C THR A 129 -2.68 -2.48 -11.51
N ALA A 130 -2.46 -3.71 -11.95
CA ALA A 130 -3.50 -4.57 -12.48
C ALA A 130 -4.67 -4.78 -11.50
N MET A 131 -4.39 -5.09 -10.23
CA MET A 131 -5.42 -5.22 -9.18
C MET A 131 -6.21 -3.92 -8.98
N THR A 132 -5.51 -2.78 -8.95
CA THR A 132 -6.14 -1.46 -8.78
C THR A 132 -7.05 -1.12 -9.96
N GLN A 133 -6.59 -1.42 -11.18
CA GLN A 133 -7.33 -1.20 -12.41
C GLN A 133 -8.57 -2.10 -12.48
N LEU A 134 -8.45 -3.38 -12.12
CA LEU A 134 -9.58 -4.31 -12.05
C LEU A 134 -10.63 -3.85 -11.04
N ARG A 135 -10.20 -3.40 -9.85
CA ARG A 135 -11.12 -2.83 -8.84
C ARG A 135 -11.85 -1.59 -9.37
N LYS A 136 -11.13 -0.71 -10.08
CA LYS A 136 -11.66 0.60 -10.51
C LYS A 136 -12.54 0.51 -11.76
N TRP A 137 -12.18 -0.32 -12.72
CA TRP A 137 -12.78 -0.34 -14.06
C TRP A 137 -13.34 -1.71 -14.47
N GLY A 138 -13.18 -2.74 -13.64
CA GLY A 138 -13.56 -4.09 -13.99
C GLY A 138 -12.59 -4.76 -14.97
N ARG A 139 -12.86 -6.02 -15.32
CA ARG A 139 -12.04 -6.82 -16.24
C ARG A 139 -11.95 -6.20 -17.64
N ASP A 140 -13.07 -5.69 -18.13
CA ASP A 140 -13.23 -5.19 -19.51
C ASP A 140 -13.09 -3.66 -19.62
N GLY A 141 -12.56 -3.01 -18.59
CA GLY A 141 -12.35 -1.57 -18.56
C GLY A 141 -11.32 -1.10 -19.59
N SER A 142 -11.71 -0.13 -20.44
CA SER A 142 -10.79 0.50 -21.39
C SER A 142 -9.94 1.58 -20.69
N ILE A 143 -8.62 1.44 -20.75
CA ILE A 143 -7.65 2.30 -20.04
C ILE A 143 -6.78 3.02 -21.06
N PHE A 144 -6.75 4.35 -21.00
CA PHE A 144 -5.91 5.16 -21.86
C PHE A 144 -4.43 5.02 -21.50
N GLY A 145 -3.57 4.73 -22.49
CA GLY A 145 -2.13 4.53 -22.28
C GLY A 145 -1.77 3.18 -21.66
N ASP A 146 -2.64 2.20 -21.79
CA ASP A 146 -2.44 0.87 -21.23
C ASP A 146 -1.35 0.09 -21.98
N GLN A 147 -0.31 -0.31 -21.25
CA GLN A 147 0.82 -1.03 -21.82
C GLN A 147 0.53 -2.53 -21.91
N PRO A 148 1.08 -3.24 -22.91
CA PRO A 148 0.86 -4.68 -23.09
C PRO A 148 1.15 -5.51 -21.82
N GLU A 149 2.18 -5.14 -21.07
CA GLU A 149 2.60 -5.81 -19.84
C GLU A 149 1.56 -5.63 -18.71
N TRP A 150 0.88 -4.49 -18.67
CA TRP A 150 -0.18 -4.23 -17.69
C TRP A 150 -1.46 -4.96 -18.04
N GLN A 151 -1.80 -5.02 -19.34
CA GLN A 151 -2.91 -5.83 -19.83
C GLN A 151 -2.70 -7.32 -19.51
N ALA A 152 -1.52 -7.86 -19.81
CA ALA A 152 -1.15 -9.23 -19.48
C ALA A 152 -1.23 -9.52 -17.97
N SER A 153 -0.83 -8.56 -17.14
CA SER A 153 -0.92 -8.67 -15.69
C SER A 153 -2.38 -8.69 -15.20
N ARG A 154 -3.26 -7.85 -15.77
CA ARG A 154 -4.70 -7.87 -15.45
C ARG A 154 -5.37 -9.17 -15.84
N GLU A 155 -5.06 -9.71 -17.01
CA GLU A 155 -5.60 -10.99 -17.46
C GLU A 155 -5.14 -12.13 -16.54
N ALA A 156 -3.85 -12.17 -16.18
CA ALA A 156 -3.30 -13.17 -15.27
C ALA A 156 -3.93 -13.10 -13.87
N VAL A 157 -4.11 -11.89 -13.31
CA VAL A 157 -4.75 -11.68 -12.00
C VAL A 157 -6.23 -12.07 -12.05
N SER A 158 -6.97 -11.67 -13.09
CA SER A 158 -8.38 -12.05 -13.27
C SER A 158 -8.55 -13.56 -13.33
N GLY A 159 -7.71 -14.24 -14.12
CA GLY A 159 -7.71 -15.70 -14.21
C GLY A 159 -7.35 -16.38 -12.88
N LEU A 160 -6.50 -15.78 -12.05
CA LEU A 160 -6.21 -16.27 -10.70
C LEU A 160 -7.43 -16.16 -9.77
N MET A 161 -8.07 -14.98 -9.74
CA MET A 161 -9.27 -14.75 -8.90
C MET A 161 -10.41 -15.70 -9.27
N GLU A 162 -10.66 -15.91 -10.57
CA GLU A 162 -11.68 -16.85 -11.04
C GLU A 162 -11.40 -18.31 -10.68
N ARG A 163 -10.13 -18.72 -10.56
CA ARG A 163 -9.78 -20.07 -10.10
C ARG A 163 -10.06 -20.27 -8.63
N TYR A 164 -9.83 -19.24 -7.81
CA TYR A 164 -10.11 -19.30 -6.37
C TYR A 164 -11.61 -19.18 -6.06
N HIS A 165 -12.38 -18.43 -6.85
CA HIS A 165 -13.85 -18.35 -6.71
C HIS A 165 -14.59 -19.62 -7.14
N ARG A 166 -13.97 -20.50 -7.93
CA ARG A 166 -14.56 -21.76 -8.41
C ARG A 166 -14.30 -22.96 -7.50
N ARG A 167 -13.58 -22.76 -6.39
CA ARG A 167 -13.35 -23.76 -5.34
C ARG A 167 -14.14 -23.38 -4.11
#